data_AF-A0A350UPP0-F1
#
_entry.id   AF-A0A350UPP0-F1
#
_cell.length_a   1.000
_cell.length_b   1.000
_cell.length_c   1.000
_cell.angle_alpha   90.00
_cell.angle_beta   90.00
_cell.angle_gamma   90.00
#
_symmetry.space_group_name_H-M   'P 1'
#
loop_
_entity.id
_entity.type
_entity.pdbx_description
1 polymer ?
#
loop_
_entity_poly.entity_id
_entity_poly.type
_entity_poly.pdbx_seq_one_letter_code
_entity_poly.pdbx_strand_id
1 'polypeptide(L)'
;MEQIFTSLREILVLALPAFFLVLLLHFYLKKVLFLPMERVLEERRRRTEGSVAGSEEAVRAAEVKLQDYERRLAEARALIYQDNEAARKQLADQQAAALAEARSTSAARVAEARAAISEESANARASPSLRTIGKLAAATGVKVPTIRFYEQIGLLPAPPRTASDRRLYDDIALRRLSFIRHSRQLGFDLDSIRSLLDLSDHPDRPCGEANVIAERHLADVTAKITQLQALSTELSRMTAECAGGRVSACKVIEVLHNHGLCAQGHDGGTSASATA
;
A
#
# COMPACT_ATOMS: atom_id res chain seq x y z
N MET A 1 31.82 106.12 70.48
CA MET A 1 32.18 104.71 70.73
C MET A 1 31.91 104.26 72.16
N GLU A 2 32.05 105.10 73.19
CA GLU A 2 31.76 104.69 74.58
C GLU A 2 30.29 104.31 74.86
N GLN A 3 29.32 105.03 74.28
CA GLN A 3 27.89 104.75 74.54
C GLN A 3 27.40 103.36 74.07
N ILE A 4 28.06 102.75 73.08
CA ILE A 4 27.69 101.43 72.56
C ILE A 4 28.10 100.33 73.56
N PHE A 5 29.26 100.48 74.20
CA PHE A 5 29.77 99.49 75.17
C PHE A 5 29.00 99.51 76.49
N THR A 6 28.56 100.68 76.95
CA THR A 6 27.72 100.80 78.16
C THR A 6 26.35 100.16 77.94
N SER A 7 25.76 100.38 76.76
CA SER A 7 24.46 99.79 76.37
C SER A 7 24.52 98.27 76.25
N LEU A 8 25.59 97.71 75.68
CA LEU A 8 25.79 96.26 75.59
C LEU A 8 25.97 95.61 76.97
N ARG A 9 26.65 96.28 77.89
CA ARG A 9 26.90 95.76 79.24
C ARG A 9 25.63 95.72 80.08
N GLU A 10 24.75 96.71 79.97
CA GLU A 10 23.44 96.70 80.66
C GLU A 10 22.50 95.60 80.14
N ILE A 11 22.42 95.41 78.82
CA ILE A 11 21.59 94.33 78.21
C ILE A 11 22.09 92.94 78.65
N LEU A 12 23.41 92.74 78.72
CA LEU A 12 24.00 91.48 79.15
C LEU A 12 23.70 91.17 80.63
N VAL A 13 23.79 92.17 81.50
CA VAL A 13 23.49 92.00 82.94
C VAL A 13 21.99 91.77 83.16
N LEU A 14 21.12 92.41 82.39
CA LEU A 14 19.67 92.16 82.43
C LEU A 14 19.29 90.76 81.91
N ALA A 15 20.07 90.20 80.99
CA ALA A 15 19.83 88.88 80.39
C ALA A 15 20.32 87.69 81.25
N LEU A 16 21.27 87.91 82.17
CA LEU A 16 21.77 86.88 83.09
C LEU A 16 20.67 86.18 83.90
N PRO A 17 19.75 86.89 84.60
CA PRO A 17 18.68 86.23 85.35
C PRO A 17 17.71 85.43 84.45
N ALA A 18 17.45 85.89 83.23
CA ALA A 18 16.64 85.15 82.26
C ALA A 18 17.36 83.87 81.79
N PHE A 19 18.68 83.93 81.54
CA PHE A 19 19.47 82.76 81.21
C PHE A 19 19.49 81.73 82.34
N PHE A 20 19.70 82.15 83.59
CA PHE A 20 19.65 81.26 84.75
C PHE A 20 18.25 80.67 84.96
N LEU A 21 17.19 81.45 84.76
CA LEU A 21 15.81 80.97 84.86
C LEU A 21 15.49 79.95 83.76
N VAL A 22 15.93 80.18 82.52
CA VAL A 22 15.79 79.22 81.40
C VAL A 22 16.59 77.95 81.69
N LEU A 23 17.81 78.06 82.24
CA LEU A 23 18.65 76.91 82.55
C LEU A 23 18.07 76.09 83.71
N LEU A 24 17.52 76.76 84.74
CA LEU A 24 16.81 76.14 85.85
C LEU A 24 15.51 75.47 85.38
N LEU A 25 14.73 76.14 84.55
CA LEU A 25 13.51 75.59 83.94
C LEU A 25 13.84 74.38 83.05
N HIS A 26 14.88 74.46 82.22
CA HIS A 26 15.35 73.34 81.41
C HIS A 26 15.76 72.15 82.29
N PHE A 27 16.51 72.40 83.36
CA PHE A 27 16.91 71.34 84.30
C PHE A 27 15.69 70.72 84.99
N TYR A 28 14.73 71.54 85.44
CA TYR A 28 13.49 71.08 86.06
C TYR A 28 12.64 70.24 85.09
N LEU A 29 12.37 70.74 83.89
CA LEU A 29 11.63 70.01 82.85
C LEU A 29 12.34 68.70 82.49
N LYS A 30 13.68 68.73 82.31
CA LYS A 30 14.46 67.53 82.00
C LYS A 30 14.38 66.49 83.10
N LYS A 31 14.54 66.89 84.37
CA LYS A 31 14.57 65.96 85.52
C LYS A 31 13.19 65.46 85.93
N VAL A 32 12.19 66.34 85.98
CA VAL A 32 10.85 66.02 86.50
C VAL A 32 9.93 65.45 85.43
N LEU A 33 10.00 65.94 84.19
CA LEU A 33 9.07 65.54 83.12
C LEU A 33 9.71 64.55 82.13
N PHE A 34 10.84 64.91 81.52
CA PHE A 34 11.38 64.14 80.39
C PHE A 34 12.07 62.83 80.81
N LEU A 35 12.90 62.85 81.87
CA LEU A 35 13.61 61.65 82.32
C LEU A 35 12.70 60.46 82.70
N PRO A 36 11.61 60.63 83.49
CA PRO A 36 10.72 59.51 83.78
C PRO A 36 9.97 59.03 82.52
N MET A 37 9.61 59.94 81.62
CA MET A 37 8.93 59.58 80.37
C MET A 37 9.87 58.80 79.43
N GLU A 38 11.12 59.24 79.26
CA GLU A 38 12.15 58.52 78.51
C GLU A 38 12.38 57.11 79.05
N ARG A 39 12.42 56.94 80.38
CA ARG A 39 12.58 55.60 80.99
C ARG A 39 11.41 54.67 80.67
N VAL A 40 10.17 55.15 80.77
CA VAL A 40 8.97 54.35 80.47
C VAL A 40 8.90 54.00 78.98
N LEU A 41 9.25 54.95 78.10
CA LEU A 41 9.30 54.70 76.65
C LEU A 41 10.39 53.69 76.30
N GLU A 42 11.58 53.80 76.89
CA GLU A 42 12.68 52.86 76.70
C GLU A 42 12.33 51.46 77.22
N GLU A 43 11.68 51.36 78.40
CA GLU A 43 11.25 50.07 78.93
C GLU A 43 10.17 49.42 78.05
N ARG A 44 9.19 50.19 77.57
CA ARG A 44 8.19 49.69 76.61
C ARG A 44 8.84 49.28 75.30
N ARG A 45 9.77 50.09 74.78
CA ARG A 45 10.51 49.82 73.55
C ARG A 45 11.26 48.50 73.65
N ARG A 46 12.01 48.27 74.73
CA ARG A 46 12.74 47.01 74.96
C ARG A 46 11.82 45.78 75.02
N ARG A 47 10.66 45.88 75.68
CA ARG A 47 9.68 44.77 75.73
C ARG A 47 9.10 44.48 74.35
N THR A 48 8.75 45.51 73.60
CA THR A 48 8.22 45.35 72.23
C THR A 48 9.29 44.78 71.30
N GLU A 49 10.50 45.33 71.29
CA GLU A 49 11.61 44.85 70.46
C GLU A 49 11.95 43.38 70.78
N GLY A 50 11.97 42.99 72.07
CA GLY A 50 12.16 41.59 72.46
C GLY A 50 11.05 40.66 71.99
N SER A 51 9.78 41.09 72.10
CA SER A 51 8.64 40.30 71.64
C SER A 51 8.59 40.17 70.11
N VAL A 52 8.98 41.22 69.38
CA VAL A 52 9.08 41.21 67.91
C VAL A 52 10.22 40.28 67.49
N ALA A 53 11.40 40.40 68.11
CA ALA A 53 12.54 39.52 67.82
C ALA A 53 12.21 38.04 68.07
N GLY A 54 11.53 37.72 69.18
CA GLY A 54 11.09 36.35 69.45
C GLY A 54 10.04 35.83 68.46
N SER A 55 9.16 36.71 67.97
CA SER A 55 8.19 36.36 66.93
C SER A 55 8.88 36.09 65.58
N GLU A 56 9.86 36.92 65.20
CA GLU A 56 10.65 36.73 63.99
C GLU A 56 11.45 35.41 64.03
N GLU A 57 12.05 35.08 65.17
CA GLU A 57 12.76 33.81 65.35
C GLU A 57 11.82 32.61 65.23
N ALA A 58 10.63 32.68 65.83
CA ALA A 58 9.61 31.64 65.70
C ALA A 58 9.12 31.47 64.26
N VAL A 59 8.92 32.57 63.52
CA VAL A 59 8.55 32.55 62.10
C VAL A 59 9.65 31.89 61.26
N ARG A 60 10.92 32.31 61.43
CA ARG A 60 12.05 31.70 60.72
C ARG A 60 12.18 30.20 61.02
N ALA A 61 12.00 29.80 62.28
CA ALA A 61 12.03 28.39 62.67
C ALA A 61 10.88 27.58 62.03
N ALA A 62 9.69 28.18 61.89
CA ALA A 62 8.56 27.56 61.21
C ALA A 62 8.81 27.45 59.69
N GLU A 63 9.38 28.47 59.05
CA GLU A 63 9.75 28.45 57.63
C GLU A 63 10.76 27.35 57.32
N VAL A 64 11.80 27.18 58.14
CA VAL A 64 12.79 26.10 57.97
C VAL A 64 12.12 24.72 58.05
N LYS A 65 11.19 24.53 59.00
CA LYS A 65 10.44 23.26 59.10
C LYS A 65 9.54 23.03 57.89
N LEU A 66 8.89 24.08 57.39
CA LEU A 66 8.04 24.00 56.21
C LEU A 66 8.87 23.58 54.98
N GLN A 67 10.04 24.19 54.78
CA GLN A 67 10.96 23.84 53.69
C GLN A 67 11.43 22.38 53.77
N ASP A 68 11.76 21.88 54.97
CA ASP A 68 12.15 20.48 55.14
C ASP A 68 10.98 19.52 54.84
N TYR A 69 9.77 19.87 55.26
CA TYR A 69 8.57 19.10 54.95
C TYR A 69 8.28 19.07 53.44
N GLU A 70 8.33 20.22 52.77
CA GLU A 70 8.13 20.33 51.32
C GLU A 70 9.17 19.52 50.55
N ARG A 71 10.44 19.56 50.97
CA ARG A 71 11.51 18.75 50.38
C ARG A 71 11.22 17.26 50.50
N ARG A 72 10.89 16.76 51.71
CA ARG A 72 10.57 15.35 51.92
C ARG A 72 9.35 14.91 51.12
N LEU A 73 8.35 15.78 51.00
CA LEU A 73 7.16 15.51 50.20
C LEU A 73 7.49 15.44 48.70
N ALA A 74 8.34 16.33 48.21
CA ALA A 74 8.81 16.30 46.82
C ALA A 74 9.61 15.02 46.52
N GLU A 75 10.52 14.63 47.42
CA GLU A 75 11.30 13.39 47.32
C GLU A 75 10.39 12.14 47.31
N ALA A 76 9.43 12.07 48.24
CA ALA A 76 8.48 10.96 48.30
C ALA A 76 7.61 10.87 47.02
N ARG A 77 7.15 12.02 46.50
CA ARG A 77 6.39 12.07 45.24
C ARG A 77 7.23 11.60 44.05
N ALA A 78 8.51 11.97 44.00
CA ALA A 78 9.42 11.56 42.93
C ALA A 78 9.61 10.03 42.90
N LEU A 79 9.76 9.40 44.07
CA LEU A 79 9.86 7.94 44.19
C LEU A 79 8.59 7.24 43.67
N ILE A 80 7.42 7.71 44.10
CA ILE A 80 6.13 7.16 43.62
C ILE A 80 6.01 7.29 42.10
N TYR A 81 6.46 8.40 41.52
CA TYR A 81 6.43 8.59 40.08
C TYR A 81 7.33 7.57 39.35
N GLN A 82 8.56 7.37 39.84
CA GLN A 82 9.51 6.42 39.28
C GLN A 82 8.99 4.98 39.35
N ASP A 83 8.41 4.57 40.48
CA ASP A 83 7.83 3.23 40.64
C ASP A 83 6.66 3.00 39.67
N ASN A 84 5.78 4.00 39.54
CA ASN A 84 4.66 3.93 38.61
C ASN A 84 5.12 3.87 37.15
N GLU A 85 6.15 4.63 36.79
CA GLU A 85 6.73 4.61 35.45
C GLU A 85 7.36 3.24 35.16
N ALA A 86 8.13 2.69 36.10
CA ALA A 86 8.73 1.37 35.98
C ALA A 86 7.66 0.27 35.84
N ALA A 87 6.60 0.31 36.66
CA ALA A 87 5.49 -0.64 36.59
C ALA A 87 4.75 -0.57 35.25
N ARG A 88 4.49 0.64 34.73
CA ARG A 88 3.86 0.85 33.41
C ARG A 88 4.73 0.29 32.29
N LYS A 89 6.04 0.54 32.35
CA LYS A 89 6.99 0.02 31.35
C LYS A 89 7.02 -1.51 31.38
N GLN A 90 7.11 -2.12 32.56
CA GLN A 90 7.08 -3.57 32.70
C GLN A 90 5.79 -4.18 32.14
N LEU A 91 4.63 -3.58 32.42
CA LEU A 91 3.36 -4.04 31.86
C LEU A 91 3.33 -3.92 30.33
N ALA A 92 3.80 -2.80 29.77
CA ALA A 92 3.88 -2.61 28.33
C ALA A 92 4.81 -3.64 27.66
N ASP A 93 5.97 -3.91 28.26
CA ASP A 93 6.93 -4.90 27.77
C ASP A 93 6.33 -6.33 27.82
N GLN A 94 5.63 -6.67 28.91
CA GLN A 94 4.92 -7.95 29.03
C GLN A 94 3.82 -8.12 27.98
N GLN A 95 3.02 -7.08 27.75
CA GLN A 95 1.99 -7.10 26.71
C GLN A 95 2.59 -7.23 25.31
N ALA A 96 3.68 -6.51 25.03
CA ALA A 96 4.38 -6.59 23.77
C ALA A 96 4.95 -8.00 23.52
N ALA A 97 5.54 -8.62 24.54
CA ALA A 97 6.05 -9.99 24.48
C ALA A 97 4.94 -11.01 24.22
N ALA A 98 3.84 -10.94 24.98
CA ALA A 98 2.69 -11.84 24.81
C ALA A 98 2.07 -11.71 23.41
N LEU A 99 1.96 -10.49 22.88
CA LEU A 99 1.46 -10.25 21.53
C LEU A 99 2.42 -10.79 20.46
N ALA A 100 3.73 -10.64 20.65
CA ALA A 100 4.74 -11.17 19.73
C ALA A 100 4.69 -12.70 19.67
N GLU A 101 4.55 -13.37 20.82
CA GLU A 101 4.40 -14.82 20.92
C GLU A 101 3.12 -15.31 20.24
N ALA A 102 1.98 -14.65 20.51
CA ALA A 102 0.69 -14.98 19.88
C ALA A 102 0.74 -14.82 18.36
N ARG A 103 1.40 -13.76 17.86
CA ARG A 103 1.61 -13.55 16.42
C ARG A 103 2.49 -14.63 15.80
N SER A 104 3.60 -14.98 16.45
CA SER A 104 4.51 -16.03 15.98
C SER A 104 3.80 -17.38 15.86
N THR A 105 3.05 -17.76 16.90
CA THR A 105 2.27 -19.00 16.94
C THR A 105 1.19 -19.02 15.85
N SER A 106 0.47 -17.91 15.68
CA SER A 106 -0.56 -17.79 14.65
C SER A 106 0.03 -17.84 13.24
N ALA A 107 1.17 -17.17 13.01
CA ALA A 107 1.88 -17.19 11.73
C ALA A 107 2.36 -18.61 11.38
N ALA A 108 2.89 -19.36 12.36
CA ALA A 108 3.29 -20.75 12.16
C ALA A 108 2.09 -21.64 11.77
N ARG A 109 0.96 -21.53 12.46
CA ARG A 109 -0.28 -22.27 12.12
C ARG A 109 -0.79 -21.94 10.73
N VAL A 110 -0.75 -20.67 10.33
CA VAL A 110 -1.16 -20.24 8.97
C VAL A 110 -0.20 -20.79 7.92
N ALA A 111 1.11 -20.79 8.18
CA ALA A 111 2.10 -21.35 7.27
C ALA A 111 1.90 -22.87 7.08
N GLU A 112 1.67 -23.61 8.17
CA GLU A 112 1.37 -25.04 8.15
C GLU A 112 0.08 -25.34 7.36
N ALA A 113 -1.01 -24.62 7.65
CA ALA A 113 -2.27 -24.79 6.93
C ALA A 113 -2.13 -24.49 5.43
N ARG A 114 -1.37 -23.46 5.06
CA ARG A 114 -1.08 -23.13 3.65
C ARG A 114 -0.29 -24.24 2.95
N ALA A 115 0.69 -24.83 3.64
CA ALA A 115 1.46 -25.95 3.10
C ALA A 115 0.55 -27.17 2.84
N ALA A 116 -0.30 -27.52 3.81
CA ALA A 116 -1.26 -28.62 3.66
C ALA A 116 -2.24 -28.40 2.50
N ILE A 117 -2.81 -27.20 2.36
CA ILE A 117 -3.71 -26.86 1.25
C ILE A 117 -2.98 -26.94 -0.10
N SER A 118 -1.73 -26.48 -0.16
CA SER A 118 -0.92 -26.55 -1.38
C SER A 118 -0.64 -27.99 -1.79
N GLU A 119 -0.34 -28.86 -0.83
CA GLU A 119 -0.12 -30.30 -1.06
C GLU A 119 -1.40 -31.00 -1.51
N GLU A 120 -2.53 -30.77 -0.83
CA GLU A 120 -3.83 -31.32 -1.22
C GLU A 120 -4.24 -30.85 -2.62
N SER A 121 -4.04 -29.56 -2.92
CA SER A 121 -4.30 -29.00 -4.25
C SER A 121 -3.39 -29.59 -5.32
N ALA A 122 -2.11 -29.85 -4.99
CA ALA A 122 -1.17 -30.51 -5.90
C ALA A 122 -1.60 -31.96 -6.16
N ASN A 123 -2.01 -32.70 -5.12
CA ASN A 123 -2.51 -34.07 -5.23
C ASN A 123 -3.84 -34.15 -6.01
N ALA A 124 -4.74 -33.17 -5.81
CA ALA A 124 -5.98 -33.05 -6.56
C ALA A 124 -5.71 -32.76 -8.04
N ARG A 125 -4.72 -31.91 -8.37
CA ARG A 125 -4.26 -31.70 -9.74
C ARG A 125 -3.57 -32.94 -10.33
N ALA A 126 -2.89 -33.72 -9.49
CA ALA A 126 -2.20 -34.95 -9.91
C ALA A 126 -3.16 -36.12 -10.16
N SER A 127 -4.37 -36.10 -9.59
CA SER A 127 -5.43 -37.08 -9.86
C SER A 127 -6.13 -36.71 -11.19
N PRO A 128 -5.85 -37.40 -12.31
CA PRO A 128 -6.37 -36.96 -13.60
C PRO A 128 -7.88 -37.19 -13.67
N SER A 129 -8.64 -36.19 -14.10
CA SER A 129 -10.07 -36.34 -14.37
C SER A 129 -10.27 -37.22 -15.60
N LEU A 130 -10.23 -38.54 -15.43
CA LEU A 130 -10.31 -39.49 -16.54
C LEU A 130 -11.71 -39.47 -17.16
N ARG A 131 -11.78 -39.19 -18.46
CA ARG A 131 -13.01 -39.12 -19.27
C ARG A 131 -13.04 -40.23 -20.30
N THR A 132 -14.22 -40.78 -20.55
CA THR A 132 -14.43 -41.65 -21.72
C THR A 132 -14.43 -40.82 -23.01
N ILE A 133 -14.19 -41.45 -24.16
CA ILE A 133 -14.19 -40.77 -25.47
C ILE A 133 -15.48 -39.97 -25.74
N GLY A 134 -16.63 -40.47 -25.28
CA GLY A 134 -17.91 -39.78 -25.42
C GLY A 134 -18.01 -38.51 -24.56
N LYS A 135 -17.52 -38.57 -23.31
CA LYS A 135 -17.44 -37.40 -22.44
C LYS A 135 -16.43 -36.37 -22.96
N LEU A 136 -15.31 -36.83 -23.53
CA LEU A 136 -14.32 -35.97 -24.15
C LEU A 136 -14.87 -35.26 -25.39
N ALA A 137 -15.59 -35.99 -26.24
CA ALA A 137 -16.27 -35.43 -27.41
C ALA A 137 -17.29 -34.36 -27.03
N ALA A 138 -18.10 -34.61 -26.00
CA ALA A 138 -19.06 -33.63 -25.49
C ALA A 138 -18.36 -32.37 -24.93
N ALA A 139 -17.28 -32.54 -24.17
CA ALA A 139 -16.54 -31.44 -23.57
C ALA A 139 -15.79 -30.56 -24.59
N THR A 140 -15.23 -31.18 -25.63
CA THR A 140 -14.41 -30.49 -26.66
C THR A 140 -15.20 -30.08 -27.89
N GLY A 141 -16.43 -30.56 -28.05
CA GLY A 141 -17.25 -30.38 -29.25
C GLY A 141 -16.70 -31.07 -30.51
N VAL A 142 -15.73 -31.99 -30.35
CA VAL A 142 -15.14 -32.76 -31.44
C VAL A 142 -15.84 -34.10 -31.55
N LYS A 143 -16.27 -34.50 -32.75
CA LYS A 143 -16.97 -35.78 -32.96
C LYS A 143 -16.05 -36.97 -32.65
N VAL A 144 -16.60 -38.05 -32.10
CA VAL A 144 -15.85 -39.27 -31.75
C VAL A 144 -15.01 -39.83 -32.92
N PRO A 145 -15.51 -39.93 -34.17
CA PRO A 145 -14.69 -40.38 -35.29
C PRO A 145 -13.49 -39.46 -35.57
N THR A 146 -13.64 -38.15 -35.37
CA THR A 146 -12.57 -37.17 -35.55
C THR A 146 -11.49 -37.30 -34.47
N ILE A 147 -11.89 -37.58 -33.22
CA ILE A 147 -10.94 -37.89 -32.14
C ILE A 147 -10.11 -39.12 -32.51
N ARG A 148 -10.75 -40.21 -32.97
CA ARG A 148 -10.05 -41.43 -33.43
C ARG A 148 -9.13 -41.17 -34.62
N PHE A 149 -9.56 -40.31 -35.54
CA PHE A 149 -8.73 -39.90 -36.66
C PHE A 149 -7.46 -39.18 -36.16
N TYR A 150 -7.57 -38.23 -35.23
CA TYR A 150 -6.40 -37.54 -34.66
C TYR A 150 -5.47 -38.47 -33.89
N GLU A 151 -5.99 -39.52 -33.23
CA GLU A 151 -5.16 -40.59 -32.65
C GLU A 151 -4.38 -41.35 -33.74
N GLN A 152 -5.08 -41.74 -34.82
CA GLN A 152 -4.49 -42.54 -35.89
C GLN A 152 -3.35 -41.80 -36.61
N ILE A 153 -3.47 -40.47 -36.79
CA ILE A 153 -2.44 -39.65 -37.44
C ILE A 153 -1.41 -39.04 -36.47
N GLY A 154 -1.46 -39.47 -35.20
CA GLY A 154 -0.48 -39.09 -34.16
C GLY A 154 -0.62 -37.66 -33.63
N LEU A 155 -1.71 -36.94 -33.93
CA LEU A 155 -1.96 -35.62 -33.34
C LEU A 155 -2.46 -35.69 -31.90
N LEU A 156 -3.11 -36.79 -31.53
CA LEU A 156 -3.53 -37.07 -30.15
C LEU A 156 -2.80 -38.34 -29.66
N PRO A 157 -2.05 -38.31 -28.55
CA PRO A 157 -1.40 -39.52 -28.03
C PRO A 157 -2.44 -40.56 -27.64
N ALA A 158 -2.10 -41.85 -27.83
CA ALA A 158 -2.98 -42.94 -27.48
C ALA A 158 -3.19 -43.00 -25.95
N PRO A 159 -4.44 -42.95 -25.46
CA PRO A 159 -4.71 -42.95 -24.03
C PRO A 159 -4.41 -44.32 -23.40
N PRO A 160 -4.13 -44.37 -22.08
CA PRO A 160 -4.07 -45.62 -21.35
C PRO A 160 -5.41 -46.35 -21.45
N ARG A 161 -5.34 -47.69 -21.54
CA ARG A 161 -6.51 -48.57 -21.50
C ARG A 161 -6.77 -49.02 -20.07
N THR A 162 -8.04 -49.05 -19.67
CA THR A 162 -8.45 -49.66 -18.40
C THR A 162 -8.38 -51.18 -18.46
N ALA A 163 -8.46 -51.84 -17.30
CA ALA A 163 -8.65 -53.29 -17.20
C ALA A 163 -9.91 -53.81 -17.92
N SER A 164 -10.88 -52.92 -18.19
CA SER A 164 -12.10 -53.20 -18.96
C SER A 164 -11.99 -52.83 -20.46
N ASP A 165 -10.77 -52.64 -20.96
CA ASP A 165 -10.43 -52.24 -22.34
C ASP A 165 -11.05 -50.92 -22.82
N ARG A 166 -11.42 -50.03 -21.90
CA ARG A 166 -11.97 -48.70 -22.21
C ARG A 166 -10.84 -47.67 -22.26
N ARG A 167 -10.89 -46.78 -23.25
CA ARG A 167 -10.00 -45.63 -23.36
C ARG A 167 -10.40 -44.54 -22.36
N LEU A 168 -9.45 -44.08 -21.56
CA LEU A 168 -9.64 -42.98 -20.64
C LEU A 168 -8.67 -41.84 -20.95
N TYR A 169 -9.22 -40.66 -21.12
CA TYR A 169 -8.49 -39.44 -21.48
C TYR A 169 -8.43 -38.52 -20.29
N ASP A 170 -7.26 -37.99 -20.02
CA ASP A 170 -7.02 -37.03 -18.96
C ASP A 170 -7.36 -35.58 -19.40
N ASP A 171 -7.09 -34.62 -18.52
CA ASP A 171 -7.23 -33.20 -18.81
C ASP A 171 -6.21 -32.70 -19.86
N ILE A 172 -5.09 -33.40 -20.07
CA ILE A 172 -4.09 -33.05 -21.09
C ILE A 172 -4.68 -33.30 -22.48
N ALA A 173 -5.28 -34.47 -22.70
CA ALA A 173 -5.95 -34.80 -23.96
C ALA A 173 -7.10 -33.83 -24.29
N LEU A 174 -7.85 -33.37 -23.27
CA LEU A 174 -8.87 -32.34 -23.44
C LEU A 174 -8.29 -31.03 -23.95
N ARG A 175 -7.24 -30.50 -23.29
CA ARG A 175 -6.57 -29.27 -23.72
C ARG A 175 -6.00 -29.39 -25.14
N ARG A 176 -5.37 -30.53 -25.45
CA ARG A 176 -4.81 -30.82 -26.78
C ARG A 176 -5.87 -30.86 -27.87
N LEU A 177 -7.02 -31.49 -27.63
CA LEU A 177 -8.14 -31.49 -28.57
C LEU A 177 -8.74 -30.09 -28.78
N SER A 178 -8.86 -29.30 -27.72
CA SER A 178 -9.30 -27.90 -27.83
C SER A 178 -8.33 -27.07 -28.66
N PHE A 179 -7.02 -27.27 -28.50
CA PHE A 179 -5.99 -26.66 -29.33
C PHE A 179 -6.16 -27.03 -30.80
N ILE A 180 -6.21 -28.32 -31.12
CA ILE A 180 -6.38 -28.82 -32.50
C ILE A 180 -7.65 -28.24 -33.13
N ARG A 181 -8.77 -28.26 -32.39
CA ARG A 181 -10.05 -27.70 -32.87
C ARG A 181 -9.91 -26.22 -33.21
N HIS A 182 -9.29 -25.44 -32.33
CA HIS A 182 -9.12 -24.01 -32.53
C HIS A 182 -8.22 -23.70 -33.74
N SER A 183 -7.09 -24.40 -33.87
CA SER A 183 -6.20 -24.22 -35.02
C SER A 183 -6.86 -24.60 -36.35
N ARG A 184 -7.70 -25.65 -36.37
CA ARG A 184 -8.49 -26.01 -37.56
C ARG A 184 -9.54 -24.95 -37.91
N GLN A 185 -10.14 -24.30 -36.91
CA GLN A 185 -11.09 -23.21 -37.15
C GLN A 185 -10.40 -21.97 -37.76
N LEU A 186 -9.13 -21.74 -37.44
CA LEU A 186 -8.31 -20.70 -38.04
C LEU A 186 -7.77 -21.06 -39.44
N GLY A 187 -8.02 -22.28 -39.91
CA GLY A 187 -7.64 -22.73 -41.24
C GLY A 187 -6.23 -23.31 -41.35
N PHE A 188 -5.52 -23.53 -40.24
CA PHE A 188 -4.22 -24.20 -40.28
C PHE A 188 -4.34 -25.64 -40.81
N ASP A 189 -3.38 -26.03 -41.65
CA ASP A 189 -3.21 -27.40 -42.10
C ASP A 189 -2.72 -28.32 -40.96
N LEU A 190 -2.77 -29.63 -41.16
CA LEU A 190 -2.42 -30.60 -40.10
C LEU A 190 -0.92 -30.62 -39.76
N ASP A 191 -0.05 -30.25 -40.68
CA ASP A 191 1.40 -30.24 -40.45
C ASP A 191 1.81 -29.01 -39.64
N SER A 192 1.25 -27.84 -39.96
CA SER A 192 1.35 -26.62 -39.17
C SER A 192 0.82 -26.85 -37.75
N ILE A 193 -0.32 -27.54 -37.59
CA ILE A 193 -0.85 -27.90 -36.26
C ILE A 193 0.11 -28.83 -35.51
N ARG A 194 0.74 -29.79 -36.20
CA ARG A 194 1.71 -30.70 -35.56
C ARG A 194 2.92 -29.93 -35.02
N SER A 195 3.48 -29.00 -35.80
CA SER A 195 4.59 -28.14 -35.34
C SER A 195 4.18 -27.25 -34.17
N LEU A 196 2.99 -26.64 -34.23
CA LEU A 196 2.48 -25.80 -33.14
C LEU A 196 2.20 -26.60 -31.86
N LEU A 197 1.73 -27.85 -31.99
CA LEU A 197 1.57 -28.76 -30.85
C LEU A 197 2.92 -29.14 -30.24
N ASP A 198 3.93 -29.45 -31.06
CA ASP A 198 5.28 -29.76 -30.57
C ASP A 198 5.88 -28.59 -29.78
N LEU A 199 5.70 -27.35 -30.24
CA LEU A 199 6.09 -26.16 -29.49
C LEU A 199 5.30 -26.01 -28.19
N SER A 200 4.00 -26.28 -28.21
CA SER A 200 3.15 -26.24 -27.01
C SER A 200 3.53 -27.29 -25.97
N ASP A 201 4.07 -28.44 -26.40
CA ASP A 201 4.53 -29.51 -25.50
C ASP A 201 5.89 -29.16 -24.85
N HIS A 202 6.61 -28.16 -25.38
CA HIS A 202 7.95 -27.73 -24.92
C HIS A 202 7.98 -26.22 -24.63
N PRO A 203 7.36 -25.76 -23.52
CA PRO A 203 7.16 -24.32 -23.25
C PRO A 203 8.45 -23.51 -23.07
N ASP A 204 9.57 -24.17 -22.78
CA ASP A 204 10.88 -23.52 -22.63
C ASP A 204 11.56 -23.20 -23.98
N ARG A 205 11.02 -23.69 -25.11
CA ARG A 205 11.56 -23.40 -26.45
C ARG A 205 11.19 -21.99 -26.92
N PRO A 206 12.07 -21.34 -27.71
CA PRO A 206 11.76 -20.04 -28.29
C PRO A 206 10.55 -20.13 -29.24
N CYS A 207 9.64 -19.17 -29.15
CA CYS A 207 8.39 -19.15 -29.93
C CYS A 207 8.53 -18.69 -31.39
N GLY A 208 9.77 -18.44 -31.88
CA GLY A 208 10.01 -17.90 -33.22
C GLY A 208 9.43 -18.77 -34.34
N GLU A 209 9.48 -20.10 -34.20
CA GLU A 209 8.89 -21.03 -35.16
C GLU A 209 7.36 -20.89 -35.25
N ALA A 210 6.68 -20.70 -34.11
CA ALA A 210 5.23 -20.45 -34.09
C ALA A 210 4.87 -19.16 -34.83
N ASN A 211 5.71 -18.12 -34.67
CA ASN A 211 5.50 -16.84 -35.36
C ASN A 211 5.64 -16.99 -36.88
N VAL A 212 6.67 -17.71 -37.35
CA VAL A 212 6.86 -17.98 -38.79
C VAL A 212 5.67 -18.76 -39.39
N ILE A 213 5.15 -19.76 -38.68
CA ILE A 213 3.96 -20.52 -39.13
C ILE A 213 2.75 -19.60 -39.25
N ALA A 214 2.54 -18.71 -38.26
CA ALA A 214 1.43 -17.77 -38.26
C ALA A 214 1.54 -16.73 -39.38
N GLU A 215 2.74 -16.16 -39.60
CA GLU A 215 3.01 -15.18 -40.66
C GLU A 215 2.81 -15.78 -42.05
N ARG A 216 3.26 -17.02 -42.28
CA ARG A 216 3.03 -17.72 -43.55
C ARG A 216 1.54 -17.91 -43.81
N HIS A 217 0.80 -18.42 -42.82
CA HIS A 217 -0.65 -18.61 -42.96
C HIS A 217 -1.40 -17.29 -43.16
N LEU A 218 -0.96 -16.22 -42.48
CA LEU A 218 -1.49 -14.88 -42.70
C LEU A 218 -1.29 -14.43 -44.14
N ALA A 219 -0.08 -14.61 -44.70
CA ALA A 219 0.21 -14.28 -46.08
C ALA A 219 -0.68 -15.06 -47.07
N ASP A 220 -0.86 -16.37 -46.85
CA ASP A 220 -1.73 -17.22 -47.67
C ASP A 220 -3.20 -16.76 -47.61
N VAL A 221 -3.70 -16.44 -46.42
CA VAL A 221 -5.06 -15.91 -46.22
C VAL A 221 -5.22 -14.56 -46.91
N THR A 222 -4.26 -13.65 -46.78
CA THR A 222 -4.30 -12.33 -47.44
C THR A 222 -4.29 -12.49 -48.96
N ALA A 223 -3.44 -13.35 -49.51
CA ALA A 223 -3.42 -13.64 -50.94
C ALA A 223 -4.77 -14.20 -51.42
N LYS A 224 -5.39 -15.09 -50.63
CA LYS A 224 -6.70 -15.65 -50.97
C LYS A 224 -7.81 -14.60 -50.93
N ILE A 225 -7.77 -13.68 -49.95
CA ILE A 225 -8.70 -12.56 -49.86
C ILE A 225 -8.60 -11.69 -51.11
N THR A 226 -7.38 -11.33 -51.53
CA THR A 226 -7.17 -10.55 -52.76
C THR A 226 -7.74 -11.25 -53.99
N GLN A 227 -7.49 -12.56 -54.15
CA GLN A 227 -8.05 -13.34 -55.25
C GLN A 227 -9.58 -13.37 -55.23
N LEU A 228 -10.18 -13.60 -54.05
CA LEU A 228 -11.63 -13.65 -53.89
C LEU A 228 -12.29 -12.28 -54.12
N GLN A 229 -11.62 -11.20 -53.75
CA GLN A 229 -12.07 -9.84 -54.04
C GLN A 229 -12.08 -9.56 -55.55
N ALA A 230 -10.98 -9.90 -56.26
CA ALA A 230 -10.90 -9.76 -57.72
C ALA A 230 -12.01 -10.56 -58.43
N LEU A 231 -12.21 -11.81 -58.00
CA LEU A 231 -13.28 -12.66 -58.51
C LEU A 231 -14.68 -12.07 -58.22
N SER A 232 -14.90 -11.59 -57.01
CA SER A 232 -16.18 -10.97 -56.62
C SER A 232 -16.47 -9.73 -57.45
N THR A 233 -15.46 -8.90 -57.74
CA THR A 233 -15.59 -7.72 -58.60
C THR A 233 -15.95 -8.11 -60.03
N GLU A 234 -15.28 -9.13 -60.59
CA GLU A 234 -15.56 -9.61 -61.94
C GLU A 234 -16.98 -10.19 -62.06
N LEU A 235 -17.39 -11.04 -61.12
CA LEU A 235 -18.74 -11.60 -61.08
C LEU A 235 -19.80 -10.49 -60.97
N SER A 236 -19.54 -9.49 -60.13
CA SER A 236 -20.44 -8.34 -59.97
C SER A 236 -20.58 -7.56 -61.28
N ARG A 237 -19.48 -7.30 -61.99
CA ARG A 237 -19.48 -6.64 -63.31
C ARG A 237 -20.29 -7.43 -64.34
N MET A 238 -20.03 -8.74 -64.46
CA MET A 238 -20.75 -9.62 -65.38
C MET A 238 -22.26 -9.60 -65.13
N THR A 239 -22.67 -9.60 -63.87
CA THR A 239 -24.10 -9.54 -63.51
C THR A 239 -24.73 -8.18 -63.75
N ALA A 240 -24.00 -7.08 -63.58
CA ALA A 240 -24.50 -5.72 -63.81
C ALA A 240 -24.68 -5.39 -65.31
N GLU A 241 -23.82 -5.92 -66.17
CA GLU A 241 -23.91 -5.72 -67.63
C GLU A 241 -24.96 -6.61 -68.31
N CYS A 242 -25.60 -7.51 -67.56
CA CYS A 242 -26.66 -8.35 -68.07
C CYS A 242 -28.02 -7.64 -67.98
N ALA A 243 -28.57 -7.23 -69.12
CA ALA A 243 -29.88 -6.57 -69.19
C ALA A 243 -31.10 -7.51 -69.02
N GLY A 244 -30.88 -8.83 -68.94
CA GLY A 244 -31.94 -9.84 -69.02
C GLY A 244 -32.51 -10.01 -70.42
N GLY A 245 -33.17 -11.13 -70.70
CA GLY A 245 -33.76 -11.45 -72.01
C GLY A 245 -33.36 -12.82 -72.54
N ARG A 246 -32.94 -12.91 -73.81
CA ARG A 246 -32.55 -14.18 -74.45
C ARG A 246 -31.09 -14.52 -74.18
N VAL A 247 -30.80 -15.81 -73.99
CA VAL A 247 -29.44 -16.34 -73.74
C VAL A 247 -28.45 -15.93 -74.85
N SER A 248 -28.92 -15.80 -76.09
CA SER A 248 -28.11 -15.38 -77.23
C SER A 248 -27.49 -13.98 -77.12
N ALA A 249 -27.99 -13.13 -76.23
CA ALA A 249 -27.47 -11.78 -75.97
C ALA A 249 -27.02 -11.61 -74.50
N CYS A 250 -26.79 -12.72 -73.78
CA CYS A 250 -26.43 -12.67 -72.37
C CYS A 250 -24.94 -12.35 -72.21
N LYS A 251 -24.65 -11.17 -71.63
CA LYS A 251 -23.27 -10.73 -71.41
C LYS A 251 -22.46 -11.63 -70.48
N VAL A 252 -23.11 -12.27 -69.51
CA VAL A 252 -22.50 -13.27 -68.62
C VAL A 252 -21.96 -14.46 -69.43
N ILE A 253 -22.78 -14.99 -70.34
CA ILE A 253 -22.40 -16.15 -71.16
C ILE A 253 -21.27 -15.78 -72.13
N GLU A 254 -21.33 -14.57 -72.71
CA GLU A 254 -20.28 -14.04 -73.58
C GLU A 254 -18.92 -13.97 -72.87
N VAL A 255 -18.86 -13.40 -71.66
CA VAL A 255 -17.61 -13.28 -70.88
C VAL A 255 -17.09 -14.64 -70.44
N LEU A 256 -17.96 -15.59 -70.06
CA LEU A 256 -17.53 -16.95 -69.70
C LEU A 256 -16.93 -17.75 -70.87
N HIS A 257 -17.34 -17.48 -72.11
CA HIS A 257 -16.77 -18.13 -73.30
C HIS A 257 -15.37 -17.61 -73.64
N ASN A 258 -15.00 -16.41 -73.18
CA ASN A 258 -13.72 -15.81 -73.48
C ASN A 258 -13.14 -15.11 -72.24
N HIS A 259 -12.19 -15.77 -71.59
CA HIS A 259 -11.50 -15.25 -70.42
C HIS A 259 -10.76 -13.92 -70.67
N GLY A 260 -10.42 -13.60 -71.93
CA GLY A 260 -9.86 -12.30 -72.30
C GLY A 260 -10.85 -11.13 -72.17
N LEU A 261 -12.14 -11.40 -71.94
CA LEU A 261 -13.16 -10.39 -71.64
C LEU A 261 -13.29 -10.09 -70.13
N CYS A 262 -12.49 -10.73 -69.28
CA CYS A 262 -12.42 -10.43 -67.87
C CYS A 262 -11.56 -9.19 -67.63
N ALA A 263 -12.05 -8.27 -66.79
CA ALA A 263 -11.35 -7.01 -66.51
C ALA A 263 -10.36 -7.13 -65.35
N GLN A 264 -10.52 -8.16 -64.51
CA GLN A 264 -9.68 -8.43 -63.35
C GLN A 264 -8.90 -9.74 -63.54
N GLY A 265 -7.62 -9.74 -63.20
CA GLY A 265 -6.82 -10.97 -63.06
C GLY A 265 -7.25 -11.72 -61.80
N HIS A 266 -8.02 -12.80 -61.97
CA HIS A 266 -8.55 -13.63 -60.88
C HIS A 266 -8.11 -15.10 -60.99
N ASP A 267 -7.35 -15.39 -62.03
CA ASP A 267 -6.58 -16.60 -62.29
C ASP A 267 -5.41 -16.68 -61.31
N GLY A 268 -5.70 -17.17 -60.11
CA GLY A 268 -4.68 -17.58 -59.16
C GLY A 268 -3.94 -18.80 -59.68
N GLY A 269 -2.93 -18.58 -60.53
CA GLY A 269 -1.89 -19.53 -60.86
C GLY A 269 -2.33 -20.81 -61.59
N THR A 270 -2.59 -20.72 -62.90
CA THR A 270 -2.37 -21.85 -63.83
C THR A 270 -2.02 -21.33 -65.22
N SER A 271 -0.79 -20.81 -65.39
CA SER A 271 -0.16 -20.65 -66.70
C SER A 271 1.10 -21.53 -66.78
N ALA A 272 0.89 -22.84 -66.81
CA ALA A 272 1.91 -23.79 -67.20
C ALA A 272 1.27 -24.91 -68.05
N SER A 273 0.93 -24.60 -69.30
CA SER A 273 1.12 -25.51 -70.43
C SER A 273 0.73 -24.80 -71.74
N ALA A 274 1.72 -24.30 -72.46
CA ALA A 274 1.63 -23.99 -73.88
C ALA A 274 3.03 -24.05 -74.48
N THR A 275 3.52 -25.25 -74.82
CA THR A 275 4.25 -25.57 -76.07
C THR A 275 4.81 -27.00 -76.04
N ALA A 276 4.16 -27.90 -76.78
CA ALA A 276 4.75 -28.79 -77.79
C ALA A 276 3.61 -29.46 -78.56
#